data_AF-A0A1I8BY68-F1
#
_entry.id   AF-A0A1I8BY68-F1
#
_cell.length_a   1.000
_cell.length_b   1.000
_cell.length_c   1.000
_cell.angle_alpha   90.00
_cell.angle_beta   90.00
_cell.angle_gamma   90.00
#
_symmetry.space_group_name_H-M   'P 1'
#
loop_
_entity.id
_entity.type
_entity.pdbx_description
1 polymer ?
#
loop_
_entity_poly.entity_id
_entity_poly.type
_entity_poly.pdbx_seq_one_letter_code
_entity_poly.pdbx_strand_id
1 'polypeptide(L)'
;MQAQILQLQKNQQIQQKSNQILAAAAAAAGVKTTTGSTSASLTRGKTLNKTNIGTSGISTAASAATARKLNQICEICDSSCRDRDHYRLHLQSEHKQLKGKTATDMAQGAPLACSRCRERFWTYEGLERHLLMSHGLVTSDLLAKAQVKKDGCHCKLCGKIYGFNILHHLVTDHSIKLCSAEIMYSCDVCSFKCSSYQKLETHLSEQHPKTR
;
A
#
# COMPACT_ATOMS: atom_id res chain seq x y z
N MET A 1 11.78 30.31 13.90
CA MET A 1 10.92 29.72 14.96
C MET A 1 9.44 29.66 14.58
N GLN A 2 8.83 30.76 14.12
CA GLN A 2 7.38 30.82 13.84
C GLN A 2 6.89 29.83 12.76
N ALA A 3 7.68 29.60 11.70
CA ALA A 3 7.33 28.64 10.64
C ALA A 3 7.33 27.17 11.10
N GLN A 4 8.25 26.77 12.00
CA GLN A 4 8.30 25.42 12.55
C GLN A 4 7.12 25.15 13.49
N ILE A 5 6.72 26.14 14.29
CA ILE A 5 5.54 26.04 15.17
C ILE A 5 4.27 25.88 14.35
N LEU A 6 4.14 26.63 13.25
CA LEU A 6 2.99 26.54 12.35
C LEU A 6 2.90 25.16 11.67
N GLN A 7 4.03 24.57 11.32
CA GLN A 7 4.12 23.25 10.71
C GLN A 7 3.76 22.16 11.73
N LEU A 8 4.22 22.29 12.98
CA LEU A 8 3.86 21.40 14.07
C LEU A 8 2.36 21.44 14.37
N GLN A 9 1.76 22.64 14.39
CA GLN A 9 0.32 22.83 14.59
C GLN A 9 -0.51 22.23 13.44
N LYS A 10 -0.07 22.40 12.19
CA LYS A 10 -0.69 21.72 11.04
C LYS A 10 -0.62 20.20 11.19
N ASN A 11 0.53 19.66 11.59
CA ASN A 11 0.70 18.21 11.78
C ASN A 11 -0.17 17.68 12.93
N GLN A 12 -0.30 18.42 14.03
CA GLN A 12 -1.20 18.07 15.14
C GLN A 12 -2.68 18.11 14.72
N GLN A 13 -3.10 19.12 13.95
CA GLN A 13 -4.47 19.18 13.41
C GLN A 13 -4.75 18.04 12.42
N ILE A 14 -3.76 17.66 11.60
CA ILE A 14 -3.87 16.50 10.70
C ILE A 14 -4.01 15.21 11.53
N GLN A 15 -3.25 15.04 12.61
CA GLN A 15 -3.38 13.89 13.52
C GLN A 15 -4.73 13.87 14.26
N GLN A 16 -5.25 15.00 14.73
CA GLN A 16 -6.56 15.05 15.39
C GLN A 16 -7.70 14.69 14.42
N LYS A 17 -7.65 15.19 13.17
CA LYS A 17 -8.59 14.80 12.12
C LYS A 17 -8.37 13.34 11.66
N SER A 18 -7.13 12.83 11.71
CA SER A 18 -6.80 11.41 11.49
C SER A 18 -7.60 10.51 12.42
N ASN A 19 -7.53 10.82 13.72
CA ASN A 19 -8.18 10.05 14.76
C ASN A 19 -9.70 10.08 14.59
N GLN A 20 -10.27 11.15 14.05
CA GLN A 20 -11.71 11.20 13.72
C GLN A 20 -12.07 10.31 12.53
N ILE A 21 -11.26 10.23 11.47
CA ILE A 21 -11.52 9.34 10.33
C ILE A 21 -11.38 7.86 10.76
N LEU A 22 -10.32 7.55 11.51
CA LEU A 22 -10.11 6.23 12.09
C LEU A 22 -11.23 5.86 13.08
N ALA A 23 -11.67 6.80 13.92
CA ALA A 23 -12.78 6.60 14.86
C ALA A 23 -14.14 6.49 14.17
N ALA A 24 -14.41 7.25 13.10
CA ALA A 24 -15.64 7.14 12.31
C ALA A 24 -15.72 5.78 11.59
N ALA A 25 -14.58 5.28 11.08
CA ALA A 25 -14.49 3.95 10.53
C ALA A 25 -14.68 2.85 11.59
N ALA A 26 -14.16 3.05 12.81
CA ALA A 26 -14.36 2.12 13.93
C ALA A 26 -15.80 2.14 14.48
N ALA A 27 -16.47 3.30 14.50
CA ALA A 27 -17.86 3.45 14.95
C ALA A 27 -18.86 2.77 13.99
N ALA A 28 -18.57 2.74 12.69
CA ALA A 28 -19.37 2.03 11.69
C ALA A 28 -19.30 0.49 11.83
N ALA A 29 -18.25 -0.05 12.45
CA ALA A 29 -18.10 -1.48 12.72
C ALA A 29 -18.93 -1.97 13.93
N GLY A 30 -19.52 -1.05 14.71
CA GLY A 30 -20.31 -1.35 15.91
C GLY A 30 -21.82 -1.55 15.69
N VAL A 31 -22.34 -1.33 14.48
CA VAL A 31 -23.78 -1.40 14.21
C VAL A 31 -24.10 -2.56 13.27
N LYS A 32 -24.44 -3.72 13.86
CA LYS A 32 -25.05 -4.83 13.11
C LYS A 32 -26.59 -4.69 13.13
N THR A 33 -27.12 -4.55 11.92
CA THR A 33 -28.39 -5.08 11.37
C THR A 33 -29.74 -4.69 11.99
N THR A 34 -30.56 -4.00 11.18
CA THR A 34 -31.96 -4.37 10.88
C THR A 34 -32.44 -3.72 9.57
N THR A 35 -33.15 -4.50 8.73
CA THR A 35 -34.07 -4.12 7.63
C THR A 35 -33.48 -3.40 6.39
N GLY A 36 -33.75 -3.72 5.12
CA GLY A 36 -34.61 -4.69 4.44
C GLY A 36 -34.83 -4.21 2.98
N SER A 37 -34.72 -5.12 2.00
CA SER A 37 -35.34 -5.15 0.64
C SER A 37 -35.10 -3.94 -0.31
N THR A 38 -34.82 -4.05 -1.62
CA THR A 38 -35.41 -4.85 -2.71
C THR A 38 -34.50 -4.81 -3.96
N SER A 39 -34.39 -5.92 -4.70
CA SER A 39 -34.38 -5.93 -6.19
C SER A 39 -34.52 -7.37 -6.70
N ALA A 40 -35.42 -7.54 -7.66
CA ALA A 40 -35.93 -8.80 -8.18
C ALA A 40 -35.02 -9.46 -9.23
N SER A 41 -35.04 -10.79 -9.29
CA SER A 41 -34.84 -11.55 -10.53
C SER A 41 -35.46 -12.95 -10.41
N LEU A 42 -36.44 -13.21 -11.27
CA LEU A 42 -36.94 -14.53 -11.66
C LEU A 42 -35.97 -15.05 -12.73
N THR A 43 -35.46 -16.28 -12.71
CA THR A 43 -36.18 -17.46 -13.22
C THR A 43 -35.46 -18.76 -12.88
N ARG A 44 -36.24 -19.84 -13.03
CA ARG A 44 -36.18 -21.19 -12.49
C ARG A 44 -35.34 -22.16 -13.34
N GLY A 45 -34.65 -23.10 -12.68
CA GLY A 45 -34.10 -24.32 -13.30
C GLY A 45 -33.62 -25.33 -12.25
N LYS A 46 -34.36 -26.43 -12.07
CA LYS A 46 -34.10 -27.55 -11.15
C LYS A 46 -32.99 -28.45 -11.68
N THR A 47 -32.15 -29.02 -10.80
CA THR A 47 -32.04 -30.48 -10.55
C THR A 47 -30.99 -30.81 -9.48
N LEU A 48 -31.22 -31.96 -8.84
CA LEU A 48 -30.64 -32.48 -7.61
C LEU A 48 -29.57 -33.55 -7.95
N ASN A 49 -28.41 -33.58 -7.28
CA ASN A 49 -27.92 -34.75 -6.51
C ASN A 49 -26.43 -34.72 -6.09
N LYS A 50 -26.25 -34.91 -4.77
CA LYS A 50 -25.43 -35.91 -4.06
C LYS A 50 -23.88 -35.96 -4.19
N THR A 51 -23.25 -35.71 -3.03
CA THR A 51 -22.00 -36.28 -2.44
C THR A 51 -20.71 -36.29 -3.27
N ASN A 52 -19.65 -35.64 -2.75
CA ASN A 52 -18.57 -36.39 -2.06
C ASN A 52 -17.61 -35.50 -1.24
N ILE A 53 -16.95 -36.19 -0.32
CA ILE A 53 -15.93 -35.82 0.67
C ILE A 53 -14.66 -35.23 0.02
N GLY A 54 -14.03 -34.25 0.69
CA GLY A 54 -12.75 -33.68 0.29
C GLY A 54 -12.13 -32.78 1.36
N THR A 55 -11.65 -33.38 2.44
CA THR A 55 -10.67 -32.81 3.37
C THR A 55 -9.36 -32.46 2.66
N SER A 56 -8.94 -31.20 2.69
CA SER A 56 -7.58 -30.70 2.44
C SER A 56 -7.62 -29.20 2.76
N GLY A 57 -6.75 -28.57 3.53
CA GLY A 57 -5.50 -28.94 4.14
C GLY A 57 -4.84 -27.61 4.49
N ILE A 58 -4.58 -27.40 5.78
CA ILE A 58 -3.79 -26.27 6.28
C ILE A 58 -2.43 -26.34 5.59
N SER A 59 -2.05 -25.29 4.86
CA SER A 59 -0.68 -25.13 4.35
C SER A 59 -0.06 -23.90 4.97
N THR A 60 0.57 -24.15 6.12
CA THR A 60 1.70 -23.38 6.64
C THR A 60 2.96 -23.74 5.84
N ALA A 61 3.97 -22.86 5.89
CA ALA A 61 5.35 -23.00 5.38
C ALA A 61 5.53 -22.59 3.89
N ALA A 62 6.18 -21.45 3.62
CA ALA A 62 7.63 -21.20 3.63
C ALA A 62 8.31 -21.56 2.30
N SER A 63 9.20 -20.66 1.86
CA SER A 63 10.17 -20.82 0.76
C SER A 63 9.67 -20.57 -0.67
N ALA A 64 9.34 -19.30 -0.98
CA ALA A 64 9.27 -18.78 -2.36
C ALA A 64 10.58 -18.09 -2.79
N ALA A 65 11.74 -18.63 -2.37
CA ALA A 65 13.07 -18.07 -2.62
C ALA A 65 13.76 -18.64 -3.88
N THR A 66 13.07 -19.40 -4.72
CA THR A 66 13.67 -20.00 -5.92
C THR A 66 13.04 -19.47 -7.19
N ALA A 67 13.86 -18.74 -7.96
CA ALA A 67 13.72 -18.49 -9.39
C ALA A 67 12.35 -17.98 -9.84
N ARG A 68 12.00 -16.83 -9.29
CA ARG A 68 10.94 -15.96 -9.78
C ARG A 68 11.34 -15.40 -11.17
N LYS A 69 11.23 -16.22 -12.22
CA LYS A 69 11.08 -15.83 -13.65
C LYS A 69 9.70 -15.18 -13.84
N LEU A 70 9.39 -14.25 -12.94
CA LEU A 70 8.06 -13.69 -12.76
C LEU A 70 7.86 -12.57 -13.75
N ASN A 71 6.65 -12.57 -14.28
CA ASN A 71 5.91 -11.34 -14.50
C ASN A 71 6.15 -10.37 -13.34
N GLN A 72 6.89 -9.29 -13.62
CA GLN A 72 7.15 -8.23 -12.65
C GLN A 72 5.83 -7.49 -12.44
N ILE A 73 5.05 -7.92 -11.46
CA ILE A 73 3.77 -7.29 -11.13
C ILE A 73 4.08 -5.92 -10.54
N CYS A 74 3.45 -4.88 -11.07
CA CYS A 74 3.65 -3.54 -10.60
C CYS A 74 3.17 -3.37 -9.16
N GLU A 75 4.05 -2.88 -8.29
CA GLU A 75 3.75 -2.66 -6.87
C GLU A 75 2.67 -1.57 -6.63
N ILE A 76 2.39 -0.73 -7.63
CA ILE A 76 1.40 0.35 -7.55
C ILE A 76 0.05 -0.07 -8.14
N CYS A 77 0.03 -0.53 -9.39
CA CYS A 77 -1.23 -0.83 -10.12
C CYS A 77 -1.50 -2.31 -10.39
N ASP A 78 -0.61 -3.22 -9.97
CA ASP A 78 -0.71 -4.67 -10.21
C ASP A 78 -0.70 -5.12 -11.67
N SER A 79 -0.37 -4.22 -12.59
CA SER A 79 -0.11 -4.59 -13.99
C SER A 79 1.05 -5.58 -14.08
N SER A 80 0.88 -6.64 -14.84
CA SER A 80 1.93 -7.63 -15.10
C SER A 80 2.91 -7.08 -16.15
N CYS A 81 4.17 -6.85 -15.77
CA CYS A 81 5.23 -6.48 -16.72
C CYS A 81 6.02 -7.72 -17.16
N ARG A 82 6.34 -7.80 -18.46
CA ARG A 82 6.98 -8.96 -19.09
C ARG A 82 8.38 -9.25 -18.56
N ASP A 83 9.16 -8.20 -18.35
CA ASP A 83 10.53 -8.27 -17.85
C ASP A 83 10.84 -7.05 -16.97
N ARG A 84 12.06 -7.00 -16.43
CA ARG A 84 12.51 -5.92 -15.54
C ARG A 84 12.67 -4.58 -16.24
N ASP A 85 13.01 -4.56 -17.53
CA ASP A 85 13.16 -3.32 -18.29
C ASP A 85 11.81 -2.70 -18.60
N HIS A 86 10.82 -3.50 -19.00
CA HIS A 86 9.43 -3.09 -19.14
C HIS A 86 8.85 -2.66 -17.81
N TYR A 87 9.19 -3.32 -16.70
CA TYR A 87 8.77 -2.88 -15.38
C TYR A 87 9.32 -1.49 -15.02
N ARG A 88 10.61 -1.25 -15.30
CA ARG A 88 11.24 0.06 -15.11
C ARG A 88 10.58 1.13 -15.99
N LEU A 89 10.35 0.84 -17.27
CA LEU A 89 9.70 1.75 -18.20
C LEU A 89 8.26 2.04 -17.78
N HIS A 90 7.51 1.04 -17.33
CA HIS A 90 6.15 1.18 -16.81
C HIS A 90 6.10 2.11 -15.59
N LEU A 91 7.02 1.94 -14.63
CA LEU A 91 7.12 2.84 -13.48
C LEU A 91 7.47 4.28 -13.91
N GLN A 92 8.29 4.45 -14.95
CA GLN A 92 8.66 5.76 -15.49
C GLN A 92 7.54 6.44 -16.28
N SER A 93 6.79 5.71 -17.10
CA SER A 93 5.74 6.27 -17.97
C SER A 93 4.43 6.45 -17.22
N GLU A 94 3.93 5.39 -16.58
CA GLU A 94 2.57 5.35 -16.01
C GLU A 94 2.53 6.02 -14.64
N HIS A 95 3.55 5.78 -13.83
CA HIS A 95 3.60 6.26 -12.44
C HIS A 95 4.51 7.47 -12.27
N LYS A 96 5.29 7.85 -13.30
CA LYS A 96 6.27 8.95 -13.26
C LYS A 96 7.30 8.79 -12.12
N GLN A 97 7.55 7.54 -11.71
CA GLN A 97 8.51 7.13 -10.70
C GLN A 97 9.83 6.71 -11.34
N LEU A 98 10.90 6.55 -10.55
CA LEU A 98 12.24 6.12 -11.04
C LEU A 98 12.82 7.01 -12.16
N LYS A 99 12.50 8.31 -12.20
CA LYS A 99 13.07 9.23 -13.19
C LYS A 99 14.60 9.22 -13.12
N GLY A 100 15.25 9.07 -14.27
CA GLY A 100 16.70 9.03 -14.38
C GLY A 100 17.37 7.71 -13.97
N LYS A 101 16.62 6.71 -13.48
CA LYS A 101 17.18 5.38 -13.18
C LYS A 101 17.32 4.52 -14.43
N THR A 102 18.46 3.84 -14.52
CA THR A 102 18.88 2.99 -15.64
C THR A 102 18.57 1.50 -15.37
N ALA A 103 18.77 0.65 -16.38
CA ALA A 103 18.67 -0.80 -16.21
C ALA A 103 19.72 -1.33 -15.21
N THR A 104 20.91 -0.72 -15.14
CA THR A 104 21.96 -1.09 -14.19
C THR A 104 21.57 -0.76 -12.76
N ASP A 105 20.90 0.38 -12.53
CA ASP A 105 20.36 0.74 -11.22
C ASP A 105 19.34 -0.28 -10.73
N MET A 106 18.57 -0.86 -11.65
CA MET A 106 17.63 -1.92 -11.30
C MET A 106 18.39 -3.12 -10.73
N ALA A 107 19.54 -3.50 -11.29
CA ALA A 107 20.31 -4.69 -10.90
C ALA A 107 20.81 -4.66 -9.45
N GLN A 108 21.00 -3.46 -8.88
CA GLN A 108 21.40 -3.25 -7.48
C GLN A 108 20.29 -3.62 -6.46
N GLY A 109 19.06 -3.86 -6.94
CA GLY A 109 17.92 -4.17 -6.09
C GLY A 109 17.16 -2.94 -5.62
N ALA A 110 15.93 -3.17 -5.15
CA ALA A 110 15.01 -2.10 -4.81
C ALA A 110 15.46 -1.39 -3.52
N PRO A 111 15.55 -0.05 -3.50
CA PRO A 111 16.22 0.69 -2.43
C PRO A 111 15.39 0.83 -1.15
N LEU A 112 14.07 0.67 -1.21
CA LEU A 112 13.21 0.86 -0.05
C LEU A 112 12.90 -0.49 0.58
N ALA A 113 13.10 -0.63 1.89
CA ALA A 113 12.77 -1.83 2.63
C ALA A 113 11.58 -1.58 3.57
N CYS A 114 10.73 -2.59 3.74
CA CYS A 114 9.73 -2.57 4.79
C CYS A 114 10.39 -2.68 6.17
N SER A 115 9.92 -1.91 7.14
CA SER A 115 10.43 -1.96 8.52
C SER A 115 9.90 -3.15 9.34
N ARG A 116 8.89 -3.86 8.83
CA ARG A 116 8.21 -4.98 9.51
C ARG A 116 8.48 -6.34 8.87
N CYS A 117 8.93 -6.37 7.61
CA CYS A 117 9.23 -7.61 6.90
C CYS A 117 10.44 -7.41 5.96
N ARG A 118 10.81 -8.46 5.21
CA ARG A 118 12.00 -8.44 4.33
C ARG A 118 11.69 -7.97 2.90
N GLU A 119 10.46 -7.53 2.63
CA GLU A 119 10.06 -7.04 1.31
C GLU A 119 10.71 -5.70 0.97
N ARG A 120 11.04 -5.52 -0.31
CA ARG A 120 11.66 -4.30 -0.83
C ARG A 120 10.88 -3.73 -2.01
N PHE A 121 10.90 -2.41 -2.14
CA PHE A 121 10.07 -1.64 -3.06
C PHE A 121 10.89 -0.63 -3.84
N TRP A 122 10.51 -0.43 -5.10
CA TRP A 122 11.18 0.53 -5.99
C TRP A 122 10.72 1.95 -5.75
N THR A 123 9.47 2.08 -5.32
CA THR A 123 8.72 3.32 -5.20
C THR A 123 8.13 3.43 -3.80
N TYR A 124 8.02 4.66 -3.33
CA TYR A 124 7.38 4.95 -2.06
C TYR A 124 5.90 4.53 -2.06
N GLU A 125 5.20 4.73 -3.18
CA GLU A 125 3.80 4.33 -3.31
C GLU A 125 3.61 2.82 -3.16
N GLY A 126 4.53 2.02 -3.70
CA GLY A 126 4.56 0.57 -3.49
C GLY A 126 4.75 0.18 -2.02
N LEU A 127 5.71 0.80 -1.34
CA LEU A 127 5.96 0.56 0.09
C LEU A 127 4.77 0.97 0.96
N GLU A 128 4.22 2.17 0.74
CA GLU A 128 3.07 2.71 1.49
C GLU A 128 1.85 1.80 1.34
N ARG A 129 1.57 1.36 0.10
CA ARG A 129 0.52 0.39 -0.17
C ARG A 129 0.76 -0.96 0.51
N HIS A 130 2.00 -1.44 0.54
CA HIS A 130 2.35 -2.68 1.23
C HIS A 130 2.13 -2.59 2.73
N LEU A 131 2.55 -1.50 3.36
CA LEU A 131 2.37 -1.27 4.80
C LEU A 131 0.89 -1.22 5.18
N LEU A 132 0.07 -0.58 4.35
CA LEU A 132 -1.37 -0.55 4.53
C LEU A 132 -2.00 -1.96 4.43
N MET A 133 -1.73 -2.67 3.34
CA MET A 133 -2.41 -3.93 3.01
C MET A 133 -1.92 -5.11 3.85
N SER A 134 -0.62 -5.14 4.17
CA SER A 134 0.02 -6.29 4.82
C SER A 134 0.16 -6.11 6.32
N HIS A 135 0.23 -4.87 6.79
CA HIS A 135 0.49 -4.55 8.19
C HIS A 135 -0.58 -3.66 8.83
N GLY A 136 -1.59 -3.19 8.08
CA GLY A 136 -2.62 -2.29 8.61
C GLY A 136 -2.06 -0.94 9.04
N LEU A 137 -0.88 -0.55 8.54
CA LEU A 137 -0.22 0.69 8.94
C LEU A 137 -0.55 1.82 7.97
N VAL A 138 -1.05 2.93 8.51
CA VAL A 138 -1.40 4.14 7.76
C VAL A 138 -0.37 5.23 8.05
N THR A 139 0.31 5.69 7.01
CA THR A 139 1.26 6.80 7.08
C THR A 139 0.54 8.14 7.15
N SER A 140 1.24 9.17 7.64
CA SER A 140 0.72 10.55 7.60
C SER A 140 0.46 11.03 6.18
N ASP A 141 1.29 10.63 5.21
CA ASP A 141 1.15 11.00 3.80
C ASP A 141 -0.08 10.34 3.16
N LEU A 142 -0.32 9.05 3.42
CA LEU A 142 -1.52 8.35 2.94
C LEU A 142 -2.79 8.94 3.53
N LEU A 143 -2.76 9.30 4.80
CA LEU A 143 -3.88 9.97 5.43
C LEU A 143 -4.14 11.35 4.81
N ALA A 144 -3.08 12.13 4.56
CA ALA A 144 -3.21 13.42 3.87
C ALA A 144 -3.79 13.23 2.46
N LYS A 145 -3.38 12.17 1.73
CA LYS A 145 -3.99 11.78 0.44
C LYS A 145 -5.47 11.44 0.60
N ALA A 146 -5.87 10.72 1.65
CA ALA A 146 -7.27 10.38 1.90
C ALA A 146 -8.14 11.63 2.15
N GLN A 147 -7.61 12.62 2.87
CA GLN A 147 -8.31 13.89 3.10
C GLN A 147 -8.61 14.66 1.80
N VAL A 148 -7.76 14.50 0.79
CA VAL A 148 -7.96 15.10 -0.54
C VAL A 148 -8.54 14.13 -1.58
N LYS A 149 -9.10 12.99 -1.14
CA LYS A 149 -9.66 11.93 -2.00
C LYS A 149 -8.69 11.41 -3.06
N LYS A 150 -7.41 11.29 -2.70
CA LYS A 150 -6.32 10.75 -3.54
C LYS A 150 -5.69 9.48 -2.94
N ASP A 151 -6.41 8.80 -2.05
CA ASP A 151 -6.03 7.50 -1.47
C ASP A 151 -6.49 6.31 -2.33
N GLY A 152 -6.85 6.53 -3.59
CA GLY A 152 -7.26 5.46 -4.49
C GLY A 152 -6.14 4.44 -4.72
N CYS A 153 -6.46 3.15 -4.61
CA CYS A 153 -5.58 2.07 -5.04
C CYS A 153 -6.36 0.77 -5.30
N HIS A 154 -5.67 -0.23 -5.83
CA HIS A 154 -6.21 -1.58 -6.00
C HIS A 154 -6.11 -2.37 -4.69
N CYS A 155 -7.24 -2.90 -4.22
CA CYS A 155 -7.29 -3.74 -3.02
C CYS A 155 -6.75 -5.14 -3.29
N LYS A 156 -5.74 -5.56 -2.51
CA LYS A 156 -5.13 -6.90 -2.64
C LYS A 156 -6.00 -8.04 -2.13
N LEU A 157 -6.99 -7.74 -1.28
CA LEU A 157 -7.84 -8.75 -0.65
C LEU A 157 -9.04 -9.13 -1.53
N CYS A 158 -9.65 -8.16 -2.22
CA CYS A 158 -10.81 -8.40 -3.08
C CYS A 158 -10.59 -8.11 -4.57
N GLY A 159 -9.44 -7.58 -4.96
CA GLY A 159 -9.13 -7.27 -6.37
C GLY A 159 -9.88 -6.06 -6.95
N LYS A 160 -10.62 -5.31 -6.13
CA LYS A 160 -11.36 -4.14 -6.60
C LYS A 160 -10.46 -2.91 -6.68
N ILE A 161 -10.68 -2.08 -7.71
CA ILE A 161 -9.98 -0.81 -7.90
C ILE A 161 -10.84 0.31 -7.33
N TYR A 162 -10.26 1.13 -6.46
CA TYR A 162 -10.91 2.30 -5.87
C TYR A 162 -10.22 3.57 -6.35
N GLY A 163 -10.99 4.55 -6.83
CA GLY A 163 -10.47 5.87 -7.17
C GLY A 163 -10.11 6.73 -5.95
N PHE A 164 -10.71 6.44 -4.80
CA PHE A 164 -10.49 7.06 -3.50
C PHE A 164 -11.18 6.22 -2.40
N ASN A 165 -11.01 6.57 -1.12
CA ASN A 165 -11.61 5.91 0.04
C ASN A 165 -11.17 4.45 0.26
N ILE A 166 -9.92 4.10 -0.08
CA ILE A 166 -9.44 2.74 0.18
C ILE A 166 -9.41 2.45 1.69
N LEU A 167 -9.07 3.45 2.51
CA LEU A 167 -8.99 3.26 3.97
C LEU A 167 -10.35 2.85 4.54
N HIS A 168 -11.42 3.48 4.08
CA HIS A 168 -12.78 3.13 4.49
C HIS A 168 -13.13 1.70 4.05
N HIS A 169 -12.91 1.37 2.78
CA HIS A 169 -13.15 0.03 2.23
C HIS A 169 -12.44 -1.08 3.05
N LEU A 170 -11.19 -0.87 3.43
CA LEU A 170 -10.43 -1.85 4.21
C LEU A 170 -11.02 -2.07 5.61
N VAL A 171 -11.57 -1.03 6.23
CA VAL A 171 -12.20 -1.15 7.54
C VAL A 171 -13.59 -1.79 7.42
N THR A 172 -14.41 -1.38 6.46
CA THR A 172 -15.80 -1.87 6.35
C THR A 172 -15.89 -3.27 5.79
N ASP A 173 -15.18 -3.53 4.70
CA ASP A 173 -15.37 -4.75 3.91
C ASP A 173 -14.41 -5.85 4.33
N HIS A 174 -13.24 -5.46 4.85
CA HIS A 174 -12.19 -6.39 5.28
C HIS A 174 -11.94 -6.37 6.79
N SER A 175 -12.61 -5.50 7.55
CA SER A 175 -12.45 -5.40 9.00
C SER A 175 -10.99 -5.23 9.45
N ILE A 176 -10.16 -4.59 8.61
CA ILE A 176 -8.76 -4.32 8.93
C ILE A 176 -8.69 -3.26 10.01
N LYS A 177 -7.96 -3.55 11.08
CA LYS A 177 -7.61 -2.56 12.10
C LYS A 177 -6.49 -1.69 11.56
N LEU A 178 -6.80 -0.42 11.31
CA LEU A 178 -5.83 0.56 10.86
C LEU A 178 -5.13 1.19 12.07
N CYS A 179 -3.80 1.20 12.05
CA CYS A 179 -2.97 1.88 13.03
C CYS A 179 -2.19 3.00 12.34
N SER A 180 -2.17 4.20 12.94
CA SER A 180 -1.28 5.26 12.48
C SER A 180 0.17 4.85 12.72
N ALA A 181 1.02 5.05 11.71
CA ALA A 181 2.44 4.79 11.79
C ALA A 181 3.20 6.06 11.37
N GLU A 182 4.04 6.55 12.28
CA GLU A 182 5.08 7.49 11.90
C GLU A 182 6.27 6.68 11.37
N ILE A 183 6.45 6.69 10.05
CA ILE A 183 7.59 6.04 9.43
C ILE A 183 8.79 6.96 9.60
N MET A 184 9.77 6.50 10.37
CA MET A 184 11.13 7.04 10.32
C MET A 184 11.89 6.32 9.21
N TYR A 185 12.30 7.09 8.20
CA TYR A 185 13.18 6.65 7.14
C TYR A 185 14.63 6.70 7.63
N SER A 186 15.44 5.74 7.21
CA SER A 186 16.89 5.73 7.42
C SER A 186 17.61 5.60 6.09
N CYS A 187 18.76 6.27 5.97
CA CYS A 187 19.68 6.00 4.89
C CYS A 187 20.37 4.65 5.15
N ASP A 188 20.53 3.85 4.09
CA ASP A 188 21.25 2.57 4.18
C ASP A 188 22.78 2.75 4.12
N VAL A 189 23.25 3.92 3.71
CA VAL A 189 24.68 4.22 3.53
C VAL A 189 25.26 4.96 4.74
N CYS A 190 24.45 5.76 5.43
CA CYS A 190 24.89 6.56 6.57
C CYS A 190 23.85 6.57 7.70
N SER A 191 24.17 7.22 8.82
CA SER A 191 23.27 7.29 9.99
C SER A 191 22.11 8.30 9.86
N PHE A 192 21.87 8.85 8.67
CA PHE A 192 20.80 9.84 8.44
C PHE A 192 19.42 9.21 8.63
N LYS A 193 18.53 9.94 9.32
CA LYS A 193 17.12 9.56 9.51
C LYS A 193 16.20 10.76 9.29
N CYS A 194 15.04 10.53 8.70
CA CYS A 194 14.04 11.59 8.49
C CYS A 194 12.61 11.04 8.56
N SER A 195 11.63 11.94 8.70
CA SER A 195 10.19 11.60 8.78
C SER A 195 9.45 11.73 7.45
N SER A 196 10.13 12.13 6.37
CA SER A 196 9.55 12.29 5.04
C SER A 196 10.41 11.62 3.98
N TYR A 197 9.77 10.91 3.06
CA TYR A 197 10.46 10.24 1.95
C TYR A 197 11.17 11.25 1.05
N GLN A 198 10.55 12.37 0.71
CA GLN A 198 11.15 13.37 -0.17
C GLN A 198 12.48 13.90 0.38
N LYS A 199 12.59 14.02 1.71
CA LYS A 199 13.85 14.36 2.38
C LYS A 199 14.90 13.25 2.26
N LEU A 200 14.50 11.98 2.35
CA LEU A 200 15.41 10.86 2.13
C LEU A 200 15.89 10.81 0.68
N GLU A 201 14.99 11.02 -0.28
CA GLU A 201 15.32 11.03 -1.71
C GLU A 201 16.30 12.16 -2.05
N THR A 202 16.03 13.38 -1.56
CA THR A 202 16.98 14.49 -1.67
C THR A 202 18.31 14.16 -1.03
N HIS A 203 18.32 13.63 0.21
CA HIS A 203 19.54 13.20 0.90
C HIS A 203 20.34 12.18 0.08
N LEU A 204 19.69 11.15 -0.46
CA LEU A 204 20.35 10.14 -1.29
C LEU A 204 20.90 10.76 -2.58
N SER A 205 20.19 11.69 -3.20
CA SER A 205 20.65 12.35 -4.42
C SER A 205 21.82 13.32 -4.19
N GLU A 206 21.87 14.00 -3.05
CA GLU A 206 22.86 15.04 -2.74
C GLU A 206 24.10 14.49 -2.01
N GLN A 207 23.89 13.62 -1.03
CA GLN A 207 24.95 13.13 -0.12
C GLN A 207 25.53 11.78 -0.57
N HIS A 208 24.75 11.03 -1.35
CA HIS A 208 25.17 9.74 -1.91
C HIS A 208 24.93 9.71 -3.43
N PRO A 209 25.40 10.73 -4.19
CA PRO A 209 25.25 10.71 -5.63
C PRO A 209 25.92 9.45 -6.17
N LYS A 210 25.19 8.68 -6.99
CA LYS A 210 25.76 7.52 -7.66
C LYS A 210 26.82 8.03 -8.63
N THR A 211 28.07 8.00 -8.20
CA THR A 211 29.22 8.38 -9.03
C THR A 211 29.24 7.47 -10.26
N ARG A 212 29.39 8.14 -11.40
CA ARG A 212 29.28 7.59 -12.75
C ARG A 212 30.41 6.60 -13.07
#